data_AF-A0AAV5FCZ3-F1
#
_entry.id   AF-A0AAV5FCZ3-F1
#
_cell.length_a   1.000
_cell.length_b   1.000
_cell.length_c   1.000
_cell.angle_alpha   90.00
_cell.angle_beta   90.00
_cell.angle_gamma   90.00
#
_symmetry.space_group_name_H-M   'P 1'
#
loop_
_entity.id
_entity.type
_entity.pdbx_description
1 polymer ?
#
loop_
_entity_poly.entity_id
_entity_poly.type
_entity_poly.pdbx_seq_one_letter_code
_entity_poly.pdbx_strand_id
1 'polypeptide(L)'
;MPQGFLDAYDSRRRAFLWSGEETISGAQCLVSWERACLPKKDGGLGVRDLSLQNTCLLLKLLHRVHDTTDSAWARWIKAEFGGPLDAPVHNEAGTH
;
A
#
# COMPACT_ATOMS: atom_id res chain seq x y z
N MET A 1 3.88 -1.26 2.53
CA MET A 1 4.03 -2.28 3.60
C MET A 1 4.80 -3.47 3.02
N PRO A 2 5.65 -4.18 3.79
CA PRO A 2 6.28 -5.41 3.30
C PRO A 2 5.23 -6.48 3.01
N GLN A 3 5.36 -7.17 1.87
CA GLN A 3 4.37 -8.17 1.45
C GLN A 3 4.21 -9.30 2.48
N GLY A 4 5.31 -9.76 3.07
CA GLY A 4 5.28 -10.82 4.08
C GLY A 4 4.45 -10.49 5.33
N PHE A 5 4.33 -9.21 5.69
CA PHE A 5 3.44 -8.81 6.80
C PHE A 5 1.97 -8.95 6.40
N LEU A 6 1.62 -8.53 5.17
CA LEU A 6 0.26 -8.66 4.65
C LEU A 6 -0.14 -10.13 4.58
N ASP A 7 0.75 -11.00 4.11
CA ASP A 7 0.50 -12.43 3.98
C ASP A 7 0.32 -13.10 5.35
N ALA A 8 1.18 -12.77 6.33
CA ALA A 8 1.07 -13.28 7.70
C ALA A 8 -0.24 -12.83 8.37
N TYR A 9 -0.62 -11.56 8.18
CA TYR A 9 -1.84 -11.02 8.74
C TYR A 9 -3.08 -11.63 8.08
N ASP A 10 -3.10 -11.78 6.75
CA ASP A 10 -4.19 -12.44 6.04
C ASP A 10 -4.29 -13.92 6.39
N SER A 11 -3.18 -14.61 6.62
CA SER A 11 -3.17 -15.99 7.13
C SER A 11 -3.90 -16.09 8.48
N ARG A 12 -3.62 -15.18 9.42
CA ARG A 12 -4.33 -15.13 10.70
C ARG A 12 -5.82 -14.84 10.53
N ARG A 13 -6.20 -13.91 9.65
CA ARG A 13 -7.61 -13.61 9.38
C ARG A 13 -8.35 -14.80 8.77
N ARG A 14 -7.71 -15.53 7.86
CA ARG A 14 -8.26 -16.76 7.25
C ARG A 14 -8.50 -17.83 8.32
N ALA A 15 -7.53 -18.03 9.20
CA ALA A 15 -7.66 -19.03 10.27
C ALA A 15 -8.83 -18.70 11.22
N PHE A 16 -8.90 -17.45 11.66
CA PHE A 16 -10.03 -16.97 12.46
C PHE A 16 -11.38 -17.16 11.76
N LEU A 17 -11.48 -16.83 10.46
CA LEU A 17 -12.74 -16.85 9.72
C LEU A 17 -13.27 -18.27 9.48
N TRP A 18 -12.38 -19.24 9.24
CA TRP A 18 -12.77 -20.55 8.73
C TRP A 18 -12.66 -21.69 9.75
N SER A 19 -11.73 -21.66 10.71
CA SER A 19 -11.65 -22.69 11.77
C SER A 19 -11.78 -22.13 13.17
N GLY A 20 -11.66 -20.81 13.35
CA GLY A 20 -11.59 -20.20 14.69
C GLY A 20 -10.28 -20.55 15.43
N GLU A 21 -9.33 -21.20 14.77
CA GLU A 21 -8.03 -21.58 15.32
C GLU A 21 -6.93 -20.58 14.90
N GLU A 22 -5.74 -20.80 15.44
CA GLU A 22 -4.60 -19.91 15.22
C GLU A 22 -4.00 -20.06 13.80
N THR A 23 -4.07 -21.25 13.21
CA THR A 23 -3.54 -21.56 11.88
C THR A 23 -4.56 -22.33 11.05
N ILE A 24 -4.46 -22.27 9.73
CA ILE A 24 -5.37 -22.99 8.84
C ILE A 24 -4.70 -23.43 7.55
N SER A 25 -5.05 -24.63 7.08
CA SER A 25 -4.66 -25.13 5.76
C SER A 25 -5.67 -24.66 4.71
N GLY A 26 -5.20 -24.41 3.48
CA GLY A 26 -6.06 -23.97 2.37
C GLY A 26 -7.24 -24.90 2.07
N ALA A 27 -7.14 -26.19 2.42
CA ALA A 27 -8.22 -27.17 2.28
C ALA A 27 -9.42 -26.94 3.22
N GLN A 28 -9.26 -26.11 4.27
CA GLN A 28 -10.32 -25.80 5.23
C GLN A 28 -11.08 -24.51 4.86
N CYS A 29 -10.66 -23.79 3.81
CA CYS A 29 -11.33 -22.58 3.35
C CYS A 29 -12.52 -22.92 2.46
N LEU A 30 -13.75 -22.56 2.89
CA LEU A 30 -14.97 -22.77 2.10
C LEU A 30 -15.06 -21.84 0.88
N VAL A 31 -14.35 -20.71 0.91
CA VAL A 31 -14.32 -19.70 -0.16
C VAL A 31 -12.90 -19.20 -0.33
N SER A 32 -12.46 -18.96 -1.58
CA SER A 32 -11.15 -18.38 -1.84
C SER A 32 -11.03 -17.00 -1.20
N TRP A 33 -9.82 -16.64 -0.76
CA TRP A 33 -9.59 -15.38 -0.06
C TRP A 33 -9.95 -14.16 -0.91
N GLU A 34 -9.66 -14.22 -2.21
CA GLU A 34 -10.05 -13.19 -3.18
C GLU A 34 -11.57 -12.99 -3.24
N ARG A 35 -12.35 -14.09 -3.24
CA ARG A 35 -13.81 -14.02 -3.22
C ARG A 35 -14.35 -13.52 -1.88
N ALA A 36 -13.70 -13.87 -0.76
CA ALA A 36 -14.07 -13.33 0.54
C ALA A 36 -13.92 -11.81 0.59
N CYS A 37 -12.92 -11.26 -0.13
CA CYS A 37 -12.67 -9.83 -0.21
C CYS A 37 -13.65 -9.05 -1.09
N LEU A 38 -14.41 -9.73 -1.97
CA LEU A 38 -15.40 -9.05 -2.79
C LEU A 38 -16.52 -8.44 -1.95
N PRO A 39 -17.13 -7.33 -2.42
CA PRO A 39 -18.31 -6.78 -1.78
C PRO A 39 -19.44 -7.81 -1.65
N LYS A 40 -20.27 -7.68 -0.61
CA LYS A 40 -21.42 -8.58 -0.39
C LYS A 40 -22.39 -8.60 -1.57
N LYS A 41 -22.58 -7.46 -2.24
CA LYS A 41 -23.40 -7.34 -3.45
C LYS A 41 -22.87 -8.17 -4.63
N ASP A 42 -21.58 -8.47 -4.64
CA ASP A 42 -20.89 -9.23 -5.69
C ASP A 42 -20.67 -10.69 -5.26
N GLY A 43 -21.35 -11.15 -4.21
CA GLY A 43 -21.29 -12.53 -3.71
C GLY A 43 -20.09 -12.84 -2.81
N GLY A 44 -19.37 -11.83 -2.33
CA GLY A 44 -18.29 -11.98 -1.36
C GLY A 44 -18.73 -11.77 0.09
N LEU A 45 -17.76 -11.78 1.01
CA LEU A 45 -17.99 -11.53 2.44
C LEU A 45 -17.81 -10.06 2.83
N GLY A 46 -17.29 -9.23 1.92
CA GLY A 46 -16.94 -7.83 2.19
C GLY A 46 -15.70 -7.69 3.08
N VAL A 47 -14.84 -8.70 3.12
CA VAL A 47 -13.55 -8.63 3.82
C VAL A 47 -12.68 -7.60 3.11
N ARG A 48 -11.99 -6.75 3.87
CA ARG A 48 -11.14 -5.72 3.25
C ARG A 48 -9.83 -6.33 2.75
N ASP A 49 -9.55 -6.09 1.47
CA ASP A 49 -8.24 -6.36 0.85
C ASP A 49 -7.21 -5.36 1.38
N LEU A 50 -6.21 -5.87 2.11
CA LEU A 50 -5.18 -5.06 2.74
C LEU A 50 -4.10 -4.60 1.76
N SER A 51 -3.86 -5.37 0.69
CA SER A 51 -2.95 -4.97 -0.38
C SER A 51 -3.51 -3.75 -1.09
N LEU A 52 -4.79 -3.80 -1.48
CA LEU A 52 -5.49 -2.67 -2.06
C LEU A 52 -5.56 -1.49 -1.10
N GLN A 53 -5.90 -1.73 0.17
CA GLN A 53 -5.95 -0.68 1.18
C GLN A 53 -4.59 0.00 1.36
N ASN A 54 -3.49 -0.76 1.43
CA ASN A 54 -2.14 -0.22 1.53
C ASN A 54 -1.80 0.66 0.32
N THR A 55 -2.11 0.21 -0.90
CA THR A 55 -1.93 1.02 -2.11
C THR A 55 -2.72 2.32 -2.06
N CYS A 56 -4.00 2.27 -1.66
CA CYS A 56 -4.82 3.47 -1.49
C CYS A 56 -4.26 4.41 -0.40
N LEU A 57 -3.72 3.88 0.69
CA LEU A 57 -3.12 4.69 1.75
C LEU A 57 -1.83 5.36 1.27
N LEU A 58 -1.00 4.67 0.51
CA LEU A 58 0.20 5.25 -0.11
C LEU A 58 -0.18 6.35 -1.10
N LEU A 59 -1.20 6.13 -1.94
CA LEU A 59 -1.70 7.16 -2.85
C LEU A 59 -2.27 8.37 -2.10
N LYS A 60 -3.04 8.16 -1.04
CA LYS A 60 -3.53 9.24 -0.17
C LYS A 60 -2.39 10.01 0.49
N LEU A 61 -1.34 9.32 0.90
CA LEU A 61 -0.17 9.93 1.50
C LEU A 61 0.58 10.79 0.47
N LEU A 62 0.79 10.27 -0.74
CA LEU A 62 1.39 11.00 -1.85
C LEU A 62 0.57 12.24 -2.19
N HIS A 63 -0.75 12.10 -2.29
CA HIS A 63 -1.64 13.23 -2.54
C HIS A 63 -1.51 14.30 -1.45
N ARG A 64 -1.40 13.93 -0.16
CA ARG A 64 -1.15 14.90 0.91
C ARG A 64 0.20 15.62 0.77
N VAL A 65 1.26 14.96 0.31
CA VAL A 65 2.55 15.63 0.03
C VAL A 65 2.38 16.71 -1.03
N HIS A 66 1.61 16.41 -2.08
CA HIS A 66 1.37 17.34 -3.18
C HIS A 66 0.42 18.49 -2.82
N ASP A 67 -0.66 18.20 -2.08
CA ASP A 67 -1.74 19.13 -1.79
C ASP A 67 -1.45 20.01 -0.55
N THR A 68 -0.69 19.51 0.44
CA THR A 68 -0.29 20.30 1.61
C THR A 68 1.14 20.80 1.47
N THR A 69 1.30 22.04 1.02
CA THR A 69 2.63 22.66 0.92
C THR A 69 3.30 22.86 2.28
N ASP A 70 2.53 22.88 3.39
CA ASP A 70 2.98 23.40 4.68
C ASP A 70 2.98 22.40 5.86
N SER A 71 2.63 21.12 5.64
CA SER A 71 2.78 20.13 6.71
C SER A 71 4.27 19.90 7.02
N ALA A 72 4.64 19.82 8.30
CA ALA A 72 6.04 19.62 8.72
C ALA A 72 6.67 18.37 8.07
N TRP A 73 5.88 17.32 7.87
CA TRP A 73 6.29 16.09 7.18
C TRP A 73 6.51 16.30 5.67
N ALA A 74 5.64 17.05 4.98
CA ALA A 74 5.85 17.39 3.58
C ALA A 74 7.09 18.30 3.38
N ARG A 75 7.33 19.24 4.30
CA ARG A 75 8.55 20.07 4.29
C ARG A 75 9.81 19.23 4.50
N TRP A 76 9.79 18.29 5.44
CA TRP A 76 10.91 17.38 5.66
C TRP A 76 11.20 16.51 4.42
N ILE A 77 10.18 15.94 3.78
CA ILE A 77 10.37 15.16 2.54
C ILE A 77 10.95 16.02 1.41
N LYS A 78 10.47 17.24 1.24
CA LYS A 78 11.02 18.16 0.23
C LYS A 78 12.48 18.53 0.53
N ALA A 79 12.85 18.68 1.79
CA ALA A 79 14.24 18.96 2.19
C ALA A 79 15.16 17.74 1.97
N GLU A 80 14.66 16.54 2.26
CA GLU A 80 15.43 15.29 2.16
C GLU A 80 15.56 14.77 0.71
N PHE A 81 14.51 14.92 -0.10
CA PHE A 81 14.42 14.36 -1.45
C PHE A 81 14.37 15.41 -2.58
N GLY A 82 14.21 16.69 -2.25
CA GLY A 82 14.12 17.81 -3.21
C GLY A 82 15.47 18.45 -3.56
N GLY A 83 16.54 17.65 -3.71
CA GLY A 83 17.70 18.09 -4.49
C GLY A 83 17.27 18.42 -5.93
N PRO A 84 17.95 19.34 -6.64
CA PRO A 84 17.44 19.92 -7.88
C PRO A 84 17.32 18.86 -8.98
N LEU A 85 16.10 18.35 -9.19
CA LEU A 85 15.73 17.51 -10.33
C LEU A 85 15.63 18.32 -11.64
N ASP A 86 15.75 19.64 -11.54
CA ASP A 86 15.63 20.60 -12.65
C ASP A 86 16.98 21.28 -12.96
N ALA A 87 18.11 20.63 -12.67
CA ALA A 87 19.40 21.17 -13.10
C ALA A 87 19.37 21.33 -14.64
N PRO A 88 19.45 22.56 -15.17
CA PRO A 88 19.46 22.74 -16.60
C PRO A 88 20.70 22.04 -17.15
N VAL A 89 20.48 21.13 -18.11
CA VAL A 89 21.55 20.62 -18.96
C VAL A 89 22.00 21.79 -19.84
N HIS A 90 22.79 22.69 -19.27
CA HIS A 90 23.54 23.65 -20.06
C HIS A 90 24.72 22.90 -20.68
N ASN A 91 24.49 22.55 -21.94
CA ASN A 91 25.50 22.33 -22.95
C ASN A 91 26.36 23.61 -23.11
N GLU A 92 27.57 23.41 -23.66
CA GLU A 92 28.47 24.42 -24.27
C GLU A 92 29.32 25.25 -23.29
N ALA A 93 30.59 25.57 -23.53
CA ALA A 93 31.60 25.19 -24.52
C ALA A 93 32.88 25.95 -24.12
N GLY A 94 34.07 25.34 -24.32
CA GLY A 94 35.28 26.02 -24.79
C GLY A 94 36.02 27.05 -23.92
N THR A 95 37.33 27.12 -24.18
CA THR A 95 38.32 28.17 -23.83
C THR A 95 38.68 28.28 -22.33
N HIS A 96 39.94 28.13 -21.90
CA HIS A 96 41.25 28.30 -22.52
C HIS A 96 42.28 27.40 -21.85
#